data_AF-A0AAD7GD38-F1
#
_entry.id   AF-A0AAD7GD38-F1
#
_cell.length_a   1.000
_cell.length_b   1.000
_cell.length_c   1.000
_cell.angle_alpha   90.00
_cell.angle_beta   90.00
_cell.angle_gamma   90.00
#
_symmetry.space_group_name_H-M   'P 1'
#
loop_
_entity.id
_entity.type
_entity.pdbx_description
1 polymer ?
#
loop_
_entity_poly.entity_id
_entity_poly.type
_entity_poly.pdbx_seq_one_letter_code
_entity_poly.pdbx_strand_id
1 'polypeptide(L)'
;MPHSETHCCTNCGFITSDDETPPAPPLSGSHPLLLTNHPPAGSEFPEIIDFLANGKQHLDLLNTRISVIAATMDSLVIDRDAIAEHVRSHTAAISLLRQLPTEILRRILSMSRRPSSRLKPPEVPWYLGHISKRWREVAVALPSLW
;
A
#
# COMPACT_ATOMS: atom_id res chain seq x y z
N MET A 1 2.76 -20.96 37.06
CA MET A 1 2.54 -19.70 36.33
C MET A 1 3.33 -19.82 35.04
N PRO A 2 2.70 -19.97 33.86
CA PRO A 2 3.47 -20.01 32.62
C PRO A 2 3.76 -18.58 32.16
N HIS A 3 4.97 -18.37 31.68
CA HIS A 3 5.44 -17.10 31.13
C HIS A 3 4.97 -17.03 29.67
N SER A 4 4.09 -16.08 29.35
CA SER A 4 3.74 -15.76 27.96
C SER A 4 4.91 -15.02 27.33
N GLU A 5 5.71 -15.72 26.53
CA GLU A 5 6.74 -15.09 25.71
C GLU A 5 6.05 -14.30 24.60
N THR A 6 6.32 -12.99 24.59
CA THR A 6 5.75 -12.08 23.60
C THR A 6 6.82 -11.85 22.54
N HIS A 7 6.65 -12.43 21.36
CA HIS A 7 7.63 -12.30 20.29
C HIS A 7 7.29 -11.08 19.42
N CYS A 8 8.11 -10.04 19.52
CA CYS A 8 8.06 -8.88 18.63
C CYS A 8 8.92 -9.15 17.39
N CYS A 9 8.31 -9.07 16.20
CA CYS A 9 9.04 -9.14 14.95
C CYS A 9 9.83 -7.84 14.70
N THR A 10 11.15 -7.94 14.61
CA THR A 10 12.06 -6.78 14.44
C THR A 10 11.94 -6.09 13.07
N ASN A 11 11.27 -6.71 12.09
CA ASN A 11 11.17 -6.18 10.72
C ASN A 11 9.85 -5.42 10.45
N CYS A 12 8.76 -5.77 11.13
CA CYS A 12 7.46 -5.11 10.95
C CYS A 12 6.83 -4.59 12.25
N GLY A 13 7.44 -4.84 13.41
CA GLY A 13 6.92 -4.43 14.72
C GLY A 13 5.67 -5.20 15.18
N PHE A 14 5.25 -6.23 14.43
CA PHE A 14 4.10 -7.04 14.79
C PHE A 14 4.41 -7.87 16.03
N ILE A 15 3.54 -7.77 17.03
CA ILE A 15 3.63 -8.52 18.28
C ILE A 15 2.77 -9.77 18.11
N THR A 16 3.40 -10.95 18.06
CA THR A 16 2.65 -12.19 18.22
C THR A 16 2.52 -12.45 19.72
N SER A 17 1.31 -12.28 20.25
CA SER A 17 0.93 -13.03 21.43
C SER A 17 0.77 -14.48 20.97
N ASP A 18 1.68 -15.36 21.40
CA ASP A 18 1.69 -16.77 21.02
C ASP A 18 0.44 -17.56 21.48
N ASP A 19 -0.53 -16.89 22.11
CA ASP A 19 -1.67 -17.51 22.80
C ASP A 19 -2.95 -17.62 21.95
N GLU A 20 -2.97 -17.15 20.70
CA GLU A 20 -4.23 -17.05 19.95
C GLU A 20 -4.20 -17.67 18.56
N THR A 21 -3.31 -18.63 18.33
CA THR A 21 -3.55 -19.61 17.27
C THR A 21 -4.30 -20.76 17.93
N PRO A 22 -5.62 -20.89 17.75
CA PRO A 22 -6.29 -22.11 18.19
C PRO A 22 -5.51 -23.28 17.58
N PRO A 23 -5.28 -24.37 18.35
CA PRO A 23 -4.61 -25.53 17.81
C PRO A 23 -5.26 -25.83 16.47
N ALA A 24 -4.44 -25.84 15.41
CA ALA A 24 -4.93 -26.14 14.07
C ALA A 24 -5.81 -27.38 14.23
N PRO A 25 -7.10 -27.31 13.84
CA PRO A 25 -7.94 -28.49 13.95
C PRO A 25 -7.15 -29.62 13.28
N PRO A 26 -7.12 -30.83 13.86
CA PRO A 26 -6.46 -31.93 13.19
C PRO A 26 -7.05 -31.90 11.79
N LEU A 27 -6.21 -31.59 10.80
CA LEU A 27 -6.52 -31.79 9.39
C LEU A 27 -6.55 -33.30 9.28
N SER A 28 -7.63 -33.87 9.81
CA SER A 28 -7.78 -35.28 10.08
C SER A 28 -7.79 -35.86 8.70
N GLY A 29 -6.74 -36.63 8.42
CA GLY A 29 -6.51 -37.22 7.11
C GLY A 29 -7.82 -37.73 6.55
N SER A 30 -8.15 -37.28 5.34
CA SER A 30 -9.37 -37.60 4.57
C SER A 30 -10.23 -38.68 5.24
N HIS A 31 -11.28 -38.26 5.96
CA HIS A 31 -12.22 -39.16 6.62
C HIS A 31 -12.58 -40.29 5.64
N PRO A 32 -12.55 -41.58 6.00
CA PRO A 32 -12.72 -42.69 5.04
C PRO A 32 -13.99 -42.57 4.18
N LEU A 33 -15.05 -41.99 4.75
CA LEU A 33 -16.31 -41.66 4.04
C LEU A 33 -16.11 -40.69 2.85
N LEU A 34 -15.14 -39.79 2.91
CA LEU A 34 -14.76 -38.91 1.80
C LEU A 34 -14.05 -39.65 0.66
N LEU A 35 -13.62 -40.89 0.91
CA LEU A 35 -12.92 -41.74 -0.06
C LEU A 35 -13.80 -42.87 -0.61
N THR A 36 -14.81 -43.32 0.15
CA THR A 36 -15.56 -44.55 -0.16
C THR A 36 -16.95 -44.31 -0.74
N ASN A 37 -17.44 -43.06 -0.79
CA ASN A 37 -18.80 -42.70 -1.26
C ASN A 37 -19.93 -43.52 -0.60
N HIS A 38 -19.65 -44.12 0.56
CA HIS A 38 -20.66 -44.82 1.35
C HIS A 38 -21.40 -43.82 2.23
N PRO A 39 -22.72 -43.97 2.40
CA PRO A 39 -23.46 -43.15 3.35
C PRO A 39 -22.91 -43.38 4.77
N PRO A 40 -22.83 -42.35 5.61
CA PRO A 40 -22.38 -42.52 6.99
C PRO A 40 -23.29 -43.50 7.73
N ALA A 41 -22.70 -44.39 8.52
CA ALA A 41 -23.45 -45.21 9.45
C ALA A 41 -24.04 -44.34 10.57
N GLY A 42 -25.15 -44.76 11.17
CA GLY A 42 -25.82 -44.03 12.26
C GLY A 42 -24.90 -43.64 13.43
N SER A 43 -23.86 -44.42 13.69
CA SER A 43 -22.85 -44.17 14.71
C SER A 43 -21.78 -43.14 14.33
N GLU A 44 -21.57 -42.88 13.03
CA GLU A 44 -20.57 -41.92 12.51
C GLU A 44 -21.12 -40.49 12.39
N PHE A 45 -22.45 -40.35 12.31
CA PHE A 45 -23.12 -39.05 12.26
C PHE A 45 -22.72 -38.06 13.36
N PRO A 46 -22.75 -38.40 14.67
CA PRO A 46 -22.42 -37.44 15.72
C PRO A 46 -20.97 -36.93 15.62
N GLU A 47 -20.02 -37.82 15.31
CA GLU A 47 -18.60 -37.46 15.14
C GLU A 47 -18.39 -36.48 13.97
N ILE A 48 -19.07 -36.72 12.84
CA ILE A 48 -19.02 -35.83 11.67
C ILE A 48 -19.66 -34.47 11.98
N ILE A 49 -20.77 -34.44 12.71
CA ILE A 49 -21.45 -33.19 13.08
C ILE A 49 -20.57 -32.36 14.02
N ASP A 50 -19.96 -32.97 15.03
CA ASP A 50 -19.05 -32.29 15.96
C ASP A 50 -17.81 -31.77 15.23
N PHE A 51 -17.24 -32.56 14.33
CA PHE A 51 -16.12 -32.13 13.48
C PHE A 51 -16.50 -30.94 12.60
N LEU A 52 -17.68 -30.97 11.95
CA LEU A 52 -18.18 -29.86 11.14
C LEU A 52 -18.46 -28.60 11.97
N ALA A 53 -19.00 -28.75 13.19
CA ALA A 53 -19.25 -27.63 14.09
C ALA A 53 -17.93 -26.97 14.51
N ASN A 54 -16.93 -27.76 14.89
CA ASN A 54 -15.60 -27.25 15.24
C ASN A 54 -14.91 -26.58 14.05
N GLY A 55 -14.96 -27.20 12.86
CA GLY A 55 -14.39 -26.65 11.63
C GLY A 55 -15.02 -25.31 11.24
N LYS A 56 -16.35 -25.18 11.34
CA LYS A 56 -17.05 -23.91 11.08
C LYS A 56 -16.66 -22.83 12.08
N GLN A 57 -16.62 -23.17 13.38
CA GLN A 57 -16.22 -22.22 14.41
C GLN A 57 -14.79 -21.70 14.19
N HIS A 58 -13.87 -22.57 13.81
CA HIS A 58 -12.49 -22.17 13.51
C HIS A 58 -12.40 -21.28 12.25
N LEU A 59 -13.17 -21.61 11.21
CA LEU A 59 -13.26 -20.81 9.98
C LEU A 59 -13.80 -19.41 10.29
N ASP A 60 -14.85 -19.29 11.10
CA ASP A 60 -15.43 -18.00 11.49
C ASP A 60 -14.45 -17.14 12.29
N LEU A 61 -13.67 -17.76 13.18
CA LEU A 61 -12.61 -17.06 13.92
C LEU A 61 -11.53 -16.54 12.97
N LEU A 62 -11.06 -17.36 12.03
CA LEU A 62 -10.07 -16.94 11.04
C LEU A 62 -10.59 -15.80 10.17
N ASN A 63 -11.84 -15.88 9.69
CA ASN A 63 -12.46 -14.80 8.94
C ASN A 63 -12.53 -13.50 9.73
N THR A 64 -12.87 -13.58 11.01
CA THR A 64 -12.91 -12.40 11.91
C THR A 64 -11.52 -11.78 12.03
N ARG A 65 -10.48 -12.60 12.26
CA ARG A 65 -9.09 -12.13 12.34
C ARG A 65 -8.62 -11.50 11.03
N ILE A 66 -8.91 -12.14 9.90
CA ILE A 66 -8.60 -11.61 8.56
C ILE A 66 -9.27 -10.24 8.39
N SER A 67 -10.55 -10.10 8.76
CA SER A 67 -11.27 -8.85 8.64
C SER A 67 -10.65 -7.72 9.47
N VAL A 68 -10.25 -8.00 10.72
CA VAL A 68 -9.59 -7.03 11.60
C VAL A 68 -8.24 -6.60 11.04
N ILE A 69 -7.41 -7.55 10.60
CA ILE A 69 -6.09 -7.27 10.03
C ILE A 69 -6.23 -6.49 8.72
N ALA A 70 -7.18 -6.85 7.86
CA ALA A 70 -7.44 -6.13 6.61
C ALA A 70 -7.84 -4.67 6.89
N ALA A 71 -8.77 -4.43 7.82
CA ALA A 71 -9.17 -3.07 8.19
C ALA A 71 -7.99 -2.25 8.76
N THR A 72 -7.14 -2.89 9.57
CA THR A 72 -5.93 -2.26 10.11
C THR A 72 -4.96 -1.92 8.98
N MET A 73 -4.72 -2.84 8.05
CA MET A 73 -3.87 -2.62 6.88
C MET A 73 -4.38 -1.47 6.02
N ASP A 74 -5.69 -1.41 5.76
CA ASP A 74 -6.32 -0.34 4.98
C ASP A 74 -6.11 1.03 5.63
N SER A 75 -6.27 1.15 6.95
CA SER A 75 -5.99 2.40 7.66
C SER A 75 -4.53 2.83 7.54
N LEU A 76 -3.59 1.90 7.67
CA LEU A 76 -2.16 2.19 7.56
C LEU A 76 -1.77 2.61 6.15
N VAL A 77 -2.39 2.01 5.13
CA VAL A 77 -2.21 2.39 3.73
C VAL A 77 -2.70 3.81 3.48
N ILE A 78 -3.88 4.17 3.99
CA ILE A 78 -4.44 5.53 3.88
C ILE A 78 -3.50 6.55 4.53
N ASP A 79 -3.05 6.29 5.76
CA ASP A 79 -2.15 7.19 6.49
C ASP A 79 -0.80 7.34 5.78
N ARG A 80 -0.21 6.22 5.32
CA ARG A 80 1.02 6.24 4.53
C ARG A 80 0.88 7.13 3.30
N ASP A 81 -0.21 6.99 2.55
CA ASP A 81 -0.41 7.72 1.30
C ASP A 81 -0.62 9.22 1.54
N ALA A 82 -1.34 9.58 2.61
CA ALA A 82 -1.50 10.97 3.03
C ALA A 82 -0.14 11.60 3.39
N ILE A 83 0.68 10.90 4.18
CA ILE A 83 2.03 11.36 4.55
C ILE A 83 2.94 11.44 3.33
N ALA A 84 2.90 10.45 2.44
CA ALA A 84 3.71 10.43 1.22
C ALA A 84 3.37 11.61 0.30
N GLU A 85 2.09 11.96 0.15
CA GLU A 85 1.69 13.18 -0.57
C GLU A 85 2.21 14.45 0.13
N HIS A 86 2.06 14.55 1.46
CA HIS A 86 2.56 15.69 2.21
C HIS A 86 4.07 15.90 2.03
N VAL A 87 4.85 14.83 2.15
CA VAL A 87 6.31 14.85 1.93
C VAL A 87 6.64 15.24 0.50
N ARG A 88 5.97 14.66 -0.51
CA ARG A 88 6.20 15.00 -1.93
C ARG A 88 5.92 16.47 -2.20
N SER A 89 4.79 16.98 -1.72
CA SER A 89 4.39 18.37 -1.90
C SER A 89 5.38 19.36 -1.26
N HIS A 90 5.84 19.11 -0.03
CA HIS A 90 6.83 19.95 0.64
C HIS A 90 8.21 19.85 0.00
N THR A 91 8.63 18.65 -0.39
CA THR A 91 9.90 18.43 -1.11
C THR A 91 9.90 19.20 -2.45
N ALA A 92 8.78 19.16 -3.18
CA ALA A 92 8.61 19.94 -4.41
C ALA A 92 8.64 21.45 -4.14
N ALA A 93 8.09 21.90 -3.00
CA ALA A 93 8.11 23.32 -2.60
C ALA A 93 9.50 23.85 -2.32
N ILE A 94 10.35 23.08 -1.65
CA ILE A 94 11.74 23.46 -1.36
C ILE A 94 12.72 23.10 -2.48
N SER A 95 12.24 22.50 -3.58
CA SER A 95 13.07 22.13 -4.72
C SER A 95 13.87 23.33 -5.23
N LEU A 96 15.17 23.11 -5.46
CA LEU A 96 16.08 24.11 -6.02
C LEU A 96 15.53 24.72 -7.32
N LEU A 97 14.77 23.95 -8.11
CA LEU A 97 14.12 24.43 -9.31
C LEU A 97 13.21 25.64 -9.02
N ARG A 98 12.46 25.65 -7.91
CA ARG A 98 11.61 26.79 -7.52
C ARG A 98 12.40 27.99 -6.96
N GLN A 99 13.65 27.79 -6.58
CA GLN A 99 14.51 28.81 -5.97
C GLN A 99 15.53 29.43 -6.93
N LEU A 100 15.65 28.93 -8.16
CA LEU A 100 16.63 29.41 -9.13
C LEU A 100 16.53 30.94 -9.36
N PRO A 101 17.67 31.64 -9.40
CA PRO A 101 17.71 33.05 -9.77
C PRO A 101 17.14 33.27 -11.17
N THR A 102 16.57 34.46 -11.40
CA THR A 102 15.91 34.82 -12.67
C THR A 102 16.84 34.67 -13.87
N GLU A 103 18.13 34.99 -13.73
CA GLU A 103 19.11 34.84 -14.81
C GLU A 103 19.32 33.39 -15.23
N ILE A 104 19.35 32.46 -14.25
CA ILE A 104 19.48 31.03 -14.51
C ILE A 104 18.19 30.51 -15.15
N LEU A 105 17.02 30.94 -14.68
CA LEU A 105 15.72 30.59 -15.26
C LEU A 105 15.61 31.02 -16.72
N ARG A 106 15.97 32.27 -17.04
CA ARG A 106 15.99 32.78 -18.42
C ARG A 106 16.92 31.96 -19.30
N ARG A 107 18.10 31.59 -18.78
CA ARG A 107 19.06 30.76 -19.53
C ARG A 107 18.50 29.38 -19.83
N ILE A 108 17.86 28.72 -18.84
CA ILE A 108 17.22 27.41 -19.03
C ILE A 108 16.11 27.51 -20.09
N LEU A 109 15.23 28.50 -19.97
CA LEU A 109 14.13 28.76 -20.90
C LEU A 109 14.63 28.99 -22.34
N SER A 110 15.68 29.79 -22.53
CA SER A 110 16.27 30.01 -23.85
C SER A 110 16.94 28.75 -24.42
N MET A 111 17.48 27.86 -23.58
CA MET A 111 18.04 26.58 -24.04
C MET A 111 16.95 25.58 -24.45
N SER A 112 15.77 25.62 -23.83
CA SER A 112 14.63 24.75 -24.21
C SER A 112 14.02 25.07 -25.57
N ARG A 113 14.46 26.13 -26.25
CA ARG A 113 14.05 26.46 -27.63
C ARG A 113 14.99 25.90 -28.70
N ARG A 114 16.07 25.22 -28.31
CA ARG A 114 17.04 24.68 -29.26
C ARG A 114 16.40 23.57 -30.11
N PRO A 115 16.84 23.39 -31.38
CA PRO A 115 16.28 22.38 -32.29
C PRO A 115 16.36 20.94 -31.75
N SER A 116 17.27 20.69 -30.81
CA SER A 116 17.44 19.40 -30.14
C SER A 116 16.49 19.16 -28.96
N SER A 117 15.66 20.14 -28.60
CA SER A 117 14.67 19.97 -27.53
C SER A 117 13.48 19.17 -28.02
N ARG A 118 12.95 18.28 -27.15
CA ARG A 118 11.74 17.50 -27.45
C ARG A 118 10.45 18.32 -27.38
N LEU A 119 10.53 19.56 -26.90
CA LEU A 119 9.39 20.46 -26.72
C LEU A 119 9.26 21.35 -27.96
N LYS A 120 8.05 21.44 -28.53
CA LYS A 120 7.82 22.40 -29.61
C LYS A 120 7.84 23.82 -29.03
N PRO A 121 8.40 24.83 -29.72
CA PRO A 121 8.52 26.20 -29.21
C PRO A 121 7.27 26.79 -28.53
N PRO A 122 6.03 26.68 -29.07
CA PRO A 122 4.85 27.23 -28.41
C PRO A 122 4.42 26.48 -27.14
N GLU A 123 4.91 25.26 -26.92
CA GLU A 123 4.55 24.42 -25.77
C GLU A 123 5.48 24.65 -24.57
N VAL A 124 6.69 25.15 -24.81
CA VAL A 124 7.74 25.34 -23.80
C VAL A 124 7.30 26.23 -22.63
N PRO A 125 6.71 27.44 -22.85
CA PRO A 125 6.25 28.29 -21.76
C PRO A 125 5.14 27.63 -20.92
N TRP A 126 4.29 26.84 -21.58
CA TRP A 126 3.19 26.16 -20.93
C TRP A 126 3.70 25.05 -20.01
N TYR A 127 4.55 24.14 -20.51
CA TYR A 127 5.13 23.06 -19.70
C TYR A 127 5.96 23.59 -18.51
N LEU A 128 6.85 24.54 -18.77
CA LEU A 128 7.74 25.06 -17.73
C LEU A 128 7.00 25.96 -16.71
N GLY A 129 5.90 26.59 -17.13
CA GLY A 129 5.00 27.36 -16.27
C GLY A 129 4.23 26.53 -15.22
N HIS A 130 4.29 25.19 -15.27
CA HIS A 130 3.73 24.30 -14.25
C HIS A 130 4.69 24.05 -13.07
N ILE A 131 5.98 24.39 -13.21
CA ILE A 131 6.99 24.14 -12.16
C ILE A 131 6.76 25.04 -10.94
N SER A 132 6.52 26.34 -11.16
CA SER A 132 6.13 27.31 -10.15
C SER A 132 5.59 28.60 -10.76
N LYS A 133 4.93 29.43 -9.93
CA LYS A 133 4.48 30.79 -10.32
C LYS A 133 5.63 31.64 -10.88
N ARG A 134 6.81 31.58 -10.24
CA ARG A 134 8.01 32.32 -10.68
C ARG A 134 8.48 31.91 -12.08
N TRP A 135 8.50 30.61 -12.39
CA TRP A 135 8.86 30.14 -13.73
C TRP A 135 7.90 30.66 -14.80
N ARG A 136 6.60 30.67 -14.49
CA ARG A 136 5.57 31.20 -15.38
C ARG A 136 5.75 32.70 -15.63
N GLU A 137 5.98 33.48 -14.57
CA GLU A 137 6.23 34.92 -14.68
C GLU A 137 7.44 35.22 -15.56
N VAL A 138 8.55 34.50 -15.35
CA VAL A 138 9.77 34.67 -16.16
C VAL A 138 9.54 34.23 -17.61
N ALA A 139 8.81 33.14 -17.86
CA ALA A 139 8.52 32.67 -19.20
C ALA A 139 7.62 33.64 -20.00
N VAL A 140 6.58 34.19 -19.37
CA VAL A 140 5.72 35.21 -20.00
C VAL A 140 6.50 36.49 -20.28
N ALA A 141 7.38 36.89 -19.36
CA ALA A 141 8.22 38.08 -19.50
C ALA A 141 9.41 37.92 -20.47
N LEU A 142 9.54 36.77 -21.15
CA LEU A 142 10.64 36.49 -22.07
C LEU A 142 10.12 36.37 -23.50
N PRO A 143 10.10 37.47 -24.29
CA PRO A 143 9.55 37.49 -25.64
C PRO A 143 10.17 36.46 -26.58
N SER A 144 11.44 36.09 -26.36
CA SER A 144 12.15 35.10 -27.18
C SER A 144 11.59 33.67 -27.08
N LEU A 145 10.63 33.40 -26.19
CA LEU A 145 9.98 32.09 -26.06
C LEU A 145 8.72 31.93 -26.93
N TRP A 146 8.15 33.02 -27.40
CA TRP A 146 6.98 33.07 -28.29
C TRP A 146 7.44 33.27 -29.73
#